data_AF-A0A959X3U0-F1
#
_entry.id   AF-A0A959X3U0-F1
#
_cell.length_a   1.000
_cell.length_b   1.000
_cell.length_c   1.000
_cell.angle_alpha   90.00
_cell.angle_beta   90.00
_cell.angle_gamma   90.00
#
_symmetry.space_group_name_H-M   'P 1'
#
loop_
_entity.id
_entity.type
_entity.pdbx_description
1 polymer ?
#
loop_
_entity_poly.entity_id
_entity_poly.type
_entity_poly.pdbx_seq_one_letter_code
_entity_poly.pdbx_strand_id
1 'polypeptide(L)'
;MNQGLREYIDQLVADGFTVTDVHGEDPFLLDPMGKAVETWRDKYPYDDLLSREEYEAEKRQLQIELLKFQYSTQDNGEKHIIIFEGRDAAGKGGAIKRFTEHLNPRTARVVALAAPTERERGQW
;
A
#
# COMPACT_ATOMS: atom_id res chain seq x y z
N MET A 1 9.71 9.98 -21.30
CA MET A 1 10.93 9.35 -20.75
C MET A 1 10.53 8.14 -19.91
N ASN A 2 10.18 7.01 -20.54
CA ASN A 2 9.84 5.76 -19.83
C ASN A 2 10.49 4.55 -20.51
N GLN A 3 11.65 4.76 -21.13
CA GLN A 3 12.40 3.72 -21.86
C GLN A 3 13.08 2.74 -20.89
N GLY A 4 13.63 3.22 -19.78
CA GLY A 4 14.43 2.38 -18.87
C GLY A 4 13.67 1.31 -18.09
N LEU A 5 12.42 1.54 -17.66
CA LEU A 5 11.70 0.52 -16.87
C LEU A 5 11.28 -0.68 -17.72
N ARG A 6 10.82 -0.42 -18.95
CA ARG A 6 10.40 -1.49 -19.86
C ARG A 6 11.61 -2.30 -20.32
N GLU A 7 12.69 -1.62 -20.71
CA GLU A 7 13.96 -2.27 -21.05
C GLU A 7 14.52 -3.11 -19.89
N TYR A 8 14.41 -2.62 -18.65
CA TYR A 8 14.81 -3.37 -17.46
C TYR A 8 13.94 -4.61 -17.22
N ILE A 9 12.63 -4.52 -17.39
CA ILE A 9 11.72 -5.67 -17.29
C ILE A 9 12.04 -6.70 -18.38
N ASP A 10 12.21 -6.24 -19.62
CA ASP A 10 12.55 -7.11 -20.75
C ASP A 10 13.89 -7.84 -20.51
N GLN A 11 14.86 -7.15 -19.91
CA GLN A 11 16.13 -7.76 -19.49
C GLN A 11 15.92 -8.81 -18.39
N LEU A 12 15.13 -8.53 -17.35
CA LEU A 12 14.84 -9.53 -16.30
C LEU A 12 14.17 -10.78 -16.87
N VAL A 13 13.24 -10.62 -17.81
CA VAL A 13 12.60 -11.75 -18.49
C VAL A 13 13.63 -12.53 -19.32
N ALA A 14 14.51 -11.84 -20.05
CA ALA A 14 15.60 -12.47 -20.79
C ALA A 14 16.60 -13.22 -19.89
N ASP A 15 16.83 -12.70 -18.67
CA ASP A 15 17.68 -13.30 -17.65
C ASP A 15 17.01 -14.50 -16.96
N GLY A 16 15.74 -14.79 -17.26
CA GLY A 16 15.01 -15.98 -16.80
C GLY A 16 14.12 -15.75 -15.59
N PHE A 17 13.88 -14.51 -15.16
CA PHE A 17 12.93 -14.22 -14.09
C PHE A 17 11.48 -14.40 -14.57
N THR A 18 10.62 -14.90 -13.69
CA THR A 18 9.20 -15.15 -13.99
C THR A 18 8.30 -14.64 -12.86
N VAL A 19 7.00 -14.45 -13.14
CA VAL A 19 6.02 -14.05 -12.14
C VAL A 19 4.97 -15.14 -12.01
N THR A 20 4.61 -15.50 -10.78
CA THR A 20 3.57 -16.50 -10.53
C THR A 20 2.19 -15.98 -10.95
N ASP A 21 1.50 -16.70 -11.83
CA ASP A 21 0.12 -16.39 -12.24
C ASP A 21 -0.89 -17.12 -11.36
N VAL A 22 -0.97 -16.73 -10.09
CA VAL A 22 -1.92 -17.30 -9.12
C VAL A 22 -3.06 -16.32 -8.90
N HIS A 23 -4.23 -16.62 -9.45
CA HIS A 23 -5.43 -15.84 -9.18
C HIS A 23 -5.80 -15.90 -7.68
N GLY A 24 -5.65 -14.78 -6.98
CA GLY A 24 -6.11 -14.59 -5.60
C GLY A 24 -5.01 -14.55 -4.53
N GLU A 25 -3.76 -14.79 -4.90
CA GLU A 25 -2.57 -14.54 -4.06
C GLU A 25 -1.73 -13.40 -4.65
N ASP A 26 -0.92 -12.75 -3.79
CA ASP A 26 -0.01 -11.72 -4.26
C ASP A 26 1.08 -12.39 -5.14
N PRO A 27 1.31 -11.91 -6.37
CA PRO A 27 2.24 -12.55 -7.30
C PRO A 27 3.68 -12.45 -6.79
N PHE A 28 4.40 -13.57 -6.81
CA PHE A 28 5.81 -13.63 -6.49
C PHE A 28 6.66 -13.50 -7.76
N LEU A 29 7.74 -12.72 -7.66
CA LEU A 29 8.83 -12.75 -8.62
C LEU A 29 9.69 -13.97 -8.31
N LEU A 30 9.87 -14.85 -9.27
CA LEU A 30 10.76 -16.01 -9.20
C LEU A 30 12.05 -15.70 -9.95
N ASP A 31 13.18 -16.09 -9.35
CA ASP A 31 14.48 -16.08 -10.00
C ASP A 31 14.61 -17.20 -11.06
N PRO A 32 15.69 -17.22 -11.86
CA PRO A 32 15.90 -18.26 -12.89
C PRO A 32 16.02 -19.68 -12.34
N MET A 33 16.19 -19.85 -11.03
CA MET A 33 16.21 -21.15 -10.34
C MET A 33 14.83 -21.53 -9.79
N GLY A 34 13.80 -20.71 -10.02
CA GLY A 34 12.44 -20.92 -9.54
C GLY A 34 12.23 -20.54 -8.06
N LYS A 35 13.20 -19.87 -7.43
CA LYS A 35 13.07 -19.42 -6.03
C LYS A 35 12.44 -18.03 -5.99
N ALA A 36 11.55 -17.80 -5.01
CA ALA A 36 10.99 -16.48 -4.79
C ALA A 36 12.08 -15.46 -4.43
N VAL A 37 12.05 -14.30 -5.10
CA VAL A 37 12.87 -13.14 -4.79
C VAL A 37 12.30 -12.49 -3.53
N GLU A 38 13.02 -12.62 -2.42
CA GLU A 38 12.63 -12.09 -1.12
C GLU A 38 13.07 -10.63 -0.96
N THR A 39 12.50 -9.73 -1.78
CA THR A 39 12.80 -8.28 -1.71
C THR A 39 12.50 -7.67 -0.34
N TRP A 40 11.54 -8.27 0.38
CA TRP A 40 11.17 -7.86 1.73
C TRP A 40 12.28 -8.07 2.76
N ARG A 41 13.33 -8.86 2.49
CA ARG A 41 14.45 -9.03 3.43
C ARG A 41 15.43 -7.85 3.45
N ASP A 42 15.35 -6.92 2.49
CA ASP A 42 16.25 -5.76 2.46
C ASP A 42 16.00 -4.84 3.67
N LYS A 43 16.92 -4.88 4.65
CA LYS A 43 16.88 -4.11 5.91
C LYS A 43 15.61 -4.31 6.74
N TYR A 44 14.95 -5.46 6.58
CA TYR A 44 13.76 -5.78 7.37
C TYR A 44 14.16 -6.40 8.70
N PRO A 45 13.61 -5.92 9.83
CA PRO A 45 14.09 -6.31 11.16
C PRO A 45 13.56 -7.65 11.66
N TYR A 46 12.67 -8.32 10.91
CA TYR A 46 12.05 -9.58 11.30
C TYR A 46 12.47 -10.72 10.37
N ASP A 47 12.56 -11.93 10.93
CA ASP A 47 13.00 -13.13 10.20
C ASP A 47 11.96 -13.63 9.21
N ASP A 48 10.67 -13.38 9.52
CA ASP A 48 9.49 -13.86 8.80
C ASP A 48 8.48 -12.73 8.57
N LEU A 49 7.70 -12.86 7.51
CA LEU A 49 6.53 -12.02 7.26
C LEU A 49 5.38 -12.42 8.19
N LEU A 50 4.54 -11.45 8.55
CA LEU A 50 3.31 -11.72 9.30
C LEU A 50 2.43 -12.71 8.54
N SER A 51 1.97 -13.76 9.22
CA SER A 51 1.09 -14.73 8.58
C SER A 51 -0.24 -14.10 8.18
N ARG A 52 -0.87 -14.62 7.13
CA ARG A 52 -2.15 -14.08 6.65
C ARG A 52 -3.26 -14.20 7.70
N GLU A 53 -3.26 -15.28 8.47
CA GLU A 53 -4.24 -15.52 9.53
C GLU A 53 -4.12 -14.47 10.65
N GLU A 54 -2.91 -14.27 11.17
CA GLU A 54 -2.64 -13.24 12.17
C GLU A 54 -2.97 -11.85 11.61
N TYR A 55 -2.53 -11.54 10.40
CA TYR A 55 -2.83 -10.26 9.75
C TYR A 55 -4.34 -9.98 9.67
N GLU A 56 -5.13 -10.94 9.22
CA GLU A 56 -6.59 -10.77 9.08
C GLU A 56 -7.28 -10.63 10.43
N ALA A 57 -6.84 -11.37 11.44
CA ALA A 57 -7.33 -11.23 12.81
C ALA A 57 -7.08 -9.82 13.36
N GLU A 58 -5.84 -9.31 13.24
CA GLU A 58 -5.49 -8.06 13.92
C GLU A 58 -6.02 -6.86 13.16
N LYS A 59 -6.03 -6.92 11.82
CA LYS A 59 -6.70 -5.93 10.98
C LYS A 59 -8.16 -5.75 11.38
N ARG A 60 -8.89 -6.86 11.60
CA ARG A 60 -10.30 -6.79 12.00
C ARG A 60 -10.48 -6.09 13.34
N GLN A 61 -9.64 -6.40 14.33
CA GLN A 61 -9.71 -5.74 15.64
C GLN A 61 -9.42 -4.24 15.52
N LEU A 62 -8.37 -3.87 14.78
CA LEU A 62 -8.02 -2.46 14.56
C LEU A 62 -9.12 -1.69 13.83
N GLN A 63 -9.83 -2.32 12.89
CA GLN A 63 -10.95 -1.68 12.19
C GLN A 63 -12.17 -1.44 13.09
N ILE A 64 -12.41 -2.32 14.06
CA ILE A 64 -13.43 -2.10 15.09
C ILE A 64 -13.05 -0.87 15.93
N GLU A 65 -11.78 -0.74 16.31
CA GLU A 65 -11.30 0.44 17.05
C GLU A 65 -11.36 1.72 16.21
N LEU A 66 -11.06 1.65 14.91
CA LEU A 66 -11.20 2.79 13.99
C LEU A 66 -12.65 3.28 13.88
N LEU A 67 -13.63 2.38 13.93
CA LEU A 67 -15.03 2.74 13.97
C LEU A 67 -15.38 3.48 15.28
N LYS A 68 -14.93 2.97 16.43
CA LYS A 68 -15.13 3.64 17.73
C LYS A 68 -14.49 5.03 17.74
N PHE A 69 -13.26 5.14 17.22
CA PHE A 69 -12.58 6.41 17.03
C PHE A 69 -13.42 7.37 16.17
N GLN A 70 -13.91 6.91 15.02
CA GLN A 70 -14.76 7.70 14.14
C GLN A 70 -16.02 8.23 14.83
N TYR A 71 -16.67 7.43 15.69
CA TYR A 71 -17.82 7.89 16.48
C TYR A 71 -17.42 8.92 17.53
N SER A 72 -16.35 8.66 18.30
CA SER A 72 -15.86 9.60 19.31
C SER A 72 -15.47 10.95 18.71
N THR A 73 -14.80 10.97 17.56
CA THR A 73 -14.45 12.19 16.82
C THR A 73 -15.70 12.99 16.45
N GLN A 74 -16.79 12.32 16.05
CA GLN A 74 -18.04 12.98 15.67
C GLN A 74 -18.75 13.58 16.90
N ASP A 75 -18.83 12.82 17.99
CA ASP A 75 -19.48 13.26 19.23
C ASP A 75 -18.78 14.50 19.84
N ASN A 76 -17.44 14.55 19.73
CA ASN A 76 -16.64 15.65 20.24
C ASN A 76 -16.45 16.80 19.22
N GLY A 77 -16.85 16.62 17.96
CA GLY A 77 -16.63 17.59 16.89
C GLY A 77 -15.14 17.77 16.48
N GLU A 78 -14.32 16.76 16.75
CA GLU A 78 -12.89 16.77 16.44
C GLU A 78 -12.62 16.60 14.93
N LYS A 79 -11.44 17.02 14.48
CA LYS A 79 -11.00 16.89 13.08
C LYS A 79 -9.59 16.34 13.04
N HIS A 80 -9.38 15.31 12.21
CA HIS A 80 -8.08 14.67 12.05
C HIS A 80 -7.63 14.72 10.59
N ILE A 81 -6.33 14.92 10.38
CA ILE A 81 -5.67 14.81 9.08
C ILE A 81 -4.59 13.75 9.22
N ILE A 82 -4.60 12.78 8.31
CA ILE A 82 -3.63 11.69 8.25
C ILE A 82 -2.92 11.78 6.91
N ILE A 83 -1.61 11.89 6.93
CA ILE A 83 -0.77 12.03 5.74
C ILE A 83 -0.03 10.71 5.51
N PHE A 84 -0.12 10.17 4.29
CA PHE A 84 0.56 8.95 3.87
C PHE A 84 1.70 9.30 2.90
N GLU A 85 2.94 9.25 3.39
CA GLU A 85 4.16 9.48 2.60
C GLU A 85 4.99 8.21 2.46
N GLY A 86 5.86 8.17 1.45
CA GLY A 86 6.75 7.03 1.23
C GLY A 86 7.18 6.89 -0.23
N ARG A 87 8.10 5.95 -0.48
CA ARG A 87 8.59 5.65 -1.84
C ARG A 87 7.47 5.14 -2.75
N ASP A 88 7.71 5.18 -4.05
CA ASP A 88 6.86 4.50 -5.02
C ASP A 88 6.84 3.00 -4.73
N ALA A 89 5.69 2.37 -4.96
CA ALA A 89 5.42 0.96 -4.65
C ALA A 89 5.56 0.54 -3.15
N ALA A 90 5.76 1.46 -2.20
CA ALA A 90 5.86 1.15 -0.77
C ALA A 90 4.55 0.67 -0.11
N GLY A 91 3.46 0.47 -0.86
CA GLY A 91 2.19 -0.04 -0.31
C GLY A 91 1.22 1.01 0.26
N LYS A 92 1.46 2.31 0.06
CA LYS A 92 0.61 3.41 0.57
C LYS A 92 -0.88 3.23 0.25
N GLY A 93 -1.20 2.89 -1.00
CA GLY A 93 -2.60 2.68 -1.45
C GLY A 93 -3.28 1.50 -0.76
N GLY A 94 -2.53 0.43 -0.47
CA GLY A 94 -3.02 -0.71 0.31
C GLY A 94 -3.34 -0.30 1.73
N ALA A 95 -2.44 0.43 2.39
CA ALA A 95 -2.67 0.94 3.75
C ALA A 95 -3.91 1.85 3.82
N ILE A 96 -4.06 2.80 2.90
CA ILE A 96 -5.26 3.67 2.82
C ILE A 96 -6.52 2.82 2.65
N LYS A 97 -6.51 1.85 1.72
CA LYS A 97 -7.66 0.98 1.47
C LYS A 97 -8.10 0.23 2.74
N ARG A 98 -7.17 -0.35 3.50
CA ARG A 98 -7.46 -1.09 4.74
C ARG A 98 -7.90 -0.19 5.89
N PHE A 99 -7.41 1.05 5.90
CA PHE A 99 -7.84 2.07 6.86
C PHE A 99 -9.28 2.52 6.59
N THR A 100 -9.67 2.67 5.32
CA THR A 100 -10.96 3.27 4.96
C THR A 100 -12.07 2.26 4.64
N GLU A 101 -11.77 0.97 4.46
CA GLU A 101 -12.74 -0.02 3.94
C GLU A 101 -14.04 -0.15 4.75
N HIS A 102 -14.00 0.10 6.05
CA HIS A 102 -15.17 0.03 6.94
C HIS A 102 -15.61 1.39 7.50
N LEU A 103 -14.93 2.49 7.14
CA LEU A 103 -15.29 3.82 7.62
C LEU A 103 -16.43 4.42 6.79
N ASN A 104 -17.30 5.22 7.43
CA ASN A 104 -18.34 5.95 6.70
C ASN A 104 -17.70 7.00 5.75
N PRO A 105 -17.88 6.89 4.42
CA PRO A 105 -17.23 7.78 3.45
C PRO A 105 -17.74 9.22 3.49
N ARG A 106 -18.85 9.49 4.19
CA ARG A 106 -19.36 10.86 4.35
C ARG A 106 -18.55 11.65 5.37
N THR A 107 -17.94 10.97 6.34
CA THR A 107 -17.17 11.59 7.43
C THR A 107 -15.66 11.37 7.29
N ALA A 108 -15.24 10.32 6.59
CA ALA A 108 -13.84 10.09 6.20
C ALA A 108 -13.64 10.29 4.70
N ARG A 109 -12.70 11.16 4.30
CA ARG A 109 -12.42 11.47 2.89
C ARG A 109 -10.97 11.14 2.56
N VAL A 110 -10.76 10.47 1.44
CA VAL A 110 -9.43 10.25 0.86
C VAL A 110 -9.19 11.34 -0.19
N VAL A 111 -8.08 12.05 -0.06
CA VAL A 111 -7.65 13.05 -1.04
C VAL A 111 -6.36 12.55 -1.68
N ALA A 112 -6.39 12.40 -3.01
CA ALA A 112 -5.21 12.13 -3.81
C ALA A 112 -4.86 13.41 -4.56
N LEU A 113 -3.80 14.10 -4.13
CA LEU A 113 -3.32 15.32 -4.77
C LEU A 113 -2.59 14.96 -6.07
N ALA A 114 -3.03 15.56 -7.18
CA ALA A 114 -2.33 15.48 -8.46
C ALA A 114 -1.19 16.50 -8.52
N ALA A 115 -0.44 16.49 -9.62
CA ALA A 115 0.49 17.59 -9.91
C ALA A 115 -0.26 18.93 -9.87
N PRO A 116 0.33 19.98 -9.26
CA PRO A 116 -0.35 21.26 -9.09
C PRO A 116 -0.64 21.89 -10.46
N THR A 117 -1.84 22.45 -10.59
CA THR A 117 -2.22 23.25 -11.76
C THR A 117 -1.44 24.56 -11.84
N GLU A 118 -1.44 25.20 -13.00
CA GLU A 118 -0.74 26.48 -13.19
C GLU A 118 -1.13 27.55 -12.18
N ARG A 119 -2.42 27.59 -11.80
CA ARG A 119 -2.92 28.50 -10.78
C ARG A 119 -2.43 28.13 -9.38
N GLU A 120 -2.46 26.85 -9.02
CA GLU A 120 -2.03 26.36 -7.71
C GLU A 120 -0.52 26.53 -7.49
N ARG A 121 0.29 26.47 -8.55
CA ARG A 121 1.74 26.76 -8.48
C ARG A 121 2.05 28.19 -8.03
N GLY A 122 1.15 29.13 -8.26
CA GLY A 122 1.29 30.54 -7.88
C GLY A 122 0.69 30.89 -6.52
N GLN A 123 0.09 29.93 -5.82
CA GLN A 123 -0.55 30.14 -4.52
C GLN A 123 0.42 29.82 -3.38
N TRP A 124 0.34 30.61 -2.30
CA TRP A 124 1.06 30.45 -1.04
C TRP A 124 0.07 30.42 0.11
#